data_AF-B6G9E6-F1
#
_entry.id   AF-B6G9E6-F1
#
_cell.length_a   1.000
_cell.length_b   1.000
_cell.length_c   1.000
_cell.angle_alpha   90.00
_cell.angle_beta   90.00
_cell.angle_gamma   90.00
#
_symmetry.space_group_name_H-M   'P 1'
#
loop_
_entity.id
_entity.type
_entity.pdbx_description
1 polymer ?
#
loop_
_entity_poly.entity_id
_entity_poly.type
_entity_poly.pdbx_seq_one_letter_code
_entity_poly.pdbx_strand_id
1 'polypeptide(L)'
;GRPEGDRLLCPRDYLGICHVEELVRAGVAALKIEGRMKGPDYVYNVVRCYRRALDAVLAGAPLGEAELDALEAQLARSFSRGFTDGYLLGGHAATGAGLMSVERAINQGLEVGCVDESGFEGAWVRFDRDVAAGDMLEIRSTPGTDAPADVPKRWPIVPCAADVRAGERVFVRCKRKVEAGSAVHVVRSAGVIEEARTAVESMRVEEERLCEGLAWRDEESGRPHGDGPHSGDVPRSGDVPRHAHARRKSSPTRESSLSMSPDDASGDFCRRELTLDDAAGAAFGDRVIDLGEVCRASDIAAVRRACDAVARWEADAVLCRNIGQVELAIEAAVPWEAAAPLNVWNARAARVLQDLGARRVWLPEELSEPDCRAVRSAAVDDGLAIDLEDASRGSTPLMILEHCVLTAEGSCDHACATCPRRLASERGERVLVELDRKSSGARVRVRVDEQGRTRLYR
;
A
#
# COMPACT_ATOMS: atom_id res chain seq x y z
N GLY A 1 -21.73 -22.18 -5.34
CA GLY A 1 -21.02 -21.43 -4.29
C GLY A 1 -20.28 -20.28 -4.95
N ARG A 2 -20.21 -19.10 -4.31
CA ARG A 2 -19.34 -18.01 -4.82
C ARG A 2 -17.90 -18.56 -4.93
N PRO A 3 -17.17 -18.30 -6.01
CA PRO A 3 -15.83 -18.81 -6.16
C PRO A 3 -14.95 -18.25 -5.05
N GLU A 4 -14.37 -19.14 -4.24
CA GLU A 4 -13.21 -18.87 -3.42
C GLU A 4 -12.11 -18.30 -4.32
N GLY A 5 -11.55 -17.14 -3.99
CA GLY A 5 -10.40 -16.55 -4.72
C GLY A 5 -10.51 -15.10 -5.16
N ASP A 6 -11.69 -14.47 -5.06
CA ASP A 6 -11.89 -13.15 -5.67
C ASP A 6 -11.25 -11.96 -4.91
N ARG A 7 -10.72 -12.13 -3.69
CA ARG A 7 -10.13 -11.02 -2.89
C ARG A 7 -8.89 -11.40 -2.07
N LEU A 8 -7.90 -12.00 -2.72
CA LEU A 8 -6.66 -12.40 -2.02
C LEU A 8 -5.76 -11.21 -1.62
N LEU A 9 -6.02 -10.02 -2.18
CA LEU A 9 -5.24 -8.81 -1.89
C LEU A 9 -6.14 -7.63 -1.49
N CYS A 10 -6.86 -7.81 -0.39
CA CYS A 10 -7.69 -6.75 0.20
C CYS A 10 -7.42 -6.65 1.71
N PRO A 11 -6.22 -6.22 2.15
CA PRO A 11 -5.88 -6.24 3.56
C PRO A 11 -6.74 -5.27 4.37
N ARG A 12 -6.98 -5.65 5.63
CA ARG A 12 -7.44 -4.74 6.69
C ARG A 12 -6.40 -3.63 6.90
N ASP A 13 -6.82 -2.53 7.50
CA ASP A 13 -5.94 -1.40 7.74
C ASP A 13 -5.06 -1.65 8.96
N TYR A 14 -3.75 -1.44 8.80
CA TYR A 14 -2.79 -1.55 9.89
C TYR A 14 -3.09 -0.51 10.98
N LEU A 15 -3.22 -0.98 12.22
CA LEU A 15 -3.42 -0.13 13.39
C LEU A 15 -2.51 -0.61 14.52
N GLY A 16 -1.57 0.27 14.92
CA GLY A 16 -0.64 0.01 16.02
C GLY A 16 -0.83 0.96 17.20
N ILE A 17 -2.03 1.54 17.39
CA ILE A 17 -2.24 2.59 18.41
C ILE A 17 -2.07 2.06 19.84
N CYS A 18 -2.44 0.80 20.07
CA CYS A 18 -2.22 0.09 21.34
C CYS A 18 -0.73 -0.18 21.63
N HIS A 19 0.13 -0.12 20.62
CA HIS A 19 1.58 -0.39 20.73
C HIS A 19 2.42 0.89 20.76
N VAL A 20 1.82 2.08 20.84
CA VAL A 20 2.57 3.35 20.85
C VAL A 20 3.58 3.40 21.99
N GLU A 21 3.22 2.90 23.17
CA GLU A 21 4.14 2.85 24.31
C GLU A 21 5.35 1.94 24.03
N GLU A 22 5.11 0.73 23.51
CA GLU A 22 6.15 -0.23 23.17
C GLU A 22 7.09 0.31 22.08
N LEU A 23 6.54 0.98 21.06
CA LEU A 23 7.30 1.61 19.99
C LEU A 23 8.21 2.72 20.52
N VAL A 24 7.71 3.56 21.44
CA VAL A 24 8.52 4.60 22.09
C VAL A 24 9.64 3.98 22.91
N ARG A 25 9.34 2.95 23.72
CA ARG A 25 10.36 2.24 24.52
C ARG A 25 11.41 1.54 23.65
N ALA A 26 11.03 1.06 22.46
CA ALA A 26 11.94 0.47 21.48
C ALA A 26 12.84 1.49 20.76
N GLY A 27 12.66 2.80 21.02
CA GLY A 27 13.46 3.86 20.41
C GLY A 27 12.98 4.28 19.02
N VAL A 28 11.73 3.98 18.65
CA VAL A 28 11.15 4.45 17.38
C VAL A 28 11.06 5.97 17.40
N ALA A 29 11.77 6.62 16.46
CA ALA A 29 11.85 8.08 16.39
C ALA A 29 10.71 8.74 15.60
N ALA A 30 10.03 7.98 14.73
CA ALA A 30 8.98 8.51 13.87
C ALA A 30 7.87 7.49 13.62
N LEU A 31 6.63 7.96 13.69
CA LEU A 31 5.44 7.21 13.27
C LEU A 31 4.92 7.81 11.97
N LYS A 32 4.74 6.97 10.95
CA LYS A 32 4.17 7.36 9.67
C LYS A 32 2.68 7.02 9.64
N ILE A 33 1.84 8.04 9.40
CA ILE A 33 0.43 7.86 9.10
C ILE A 33 0.26 7.87 7.58
N GLU A 34 -0.42 6.86 7.04
CA GLU A 34 -0.75 6.82 5.61
C GLU A 34 -2.21 7.18 5.34
N GLY A 35 -2.43 8.06 4.35
CA GLY A 35 -3.71 8.72 4.10
C GLY A 35 -3.91 9.12 2.64
N ARG A 36 -3.36 8.36 1.69
CA ARG A 36 -3.53 8.63 0.24
C ARG A 36 -5.01 8.79 -0.12
N MET A 37 -5.32 9.92 -0.76
CA MET A 37 -6.68 10.28 -1.21
C MET A 37 -7.73 10.34 -0.08
N LYS A 38 -7.31 10.64 1.16
CA LYS A 38 -8.23 10.82 2.30
C LYS A 38 -8.60 12.29 2.50
N GLY A 39 -9.79 12.52 3.03
CA GLY A 39 -10.30 13.87 3.36
C GLY A 39 -9.65 14.43 4.63
N PRO A 40 -9.81 15.75 4.88
CA PRO A 40 -9.25 16.40 6.07
C PRO A 40 -9.73 15.79 7.39
N ASP A 41 -10.98 15.32 7.44
CA ASP A 41 -11.61 14.69 8.60
C ASP A 41 -10.91 13.38 9.01
N TYR A 42 -10.52 12.55 8.03
CA TYR A 42 -9.75 11.35 8.29
C TYR A 42 -8.36 11.70 8.84
N VAL A 43 -7.64 12.61 8.17
CA VAL A 43 -6.27 12.97 8.57
C VAL A 43 -6.27 13.57 9.97
N TYR A 44 -7.19 14.50 10.26
CA TYR A 44 -7.36 15.10 11.56
C TYR A 44 -7.63 14.05 12.64
N ASN A 45 -8.58 13.13 12.41
CA ASN A 45 -8.94 12.11 13.39
C ASN A 45 -7.80 11.11 13.65
N VAL A 46 -7.08 10.67 12.63
CA VAL A 46 -5.94 9.75 12.82
C VAL A 46 -4.82 10.44 13.59
N VAL A 47 -4.44 11.65 13.17
CA VAL A 47 -3.35 12.41 13.82
C VAL A 47 -3.69 12.68 15.28
N ARG A 48 -4.89 13.19 15.59
CA ARG A 48 -5.26 13.53 16.97
C ARG A 48 -5.27 12.29 17.89
N CYS A 49 -5.74 11.14 17.40
CA CYS A 49 -5.81 9.91 18.21
C CYS A 49 -4.38 9.42 18.53
N TYR A 50 -3.51 9.38 17.53
CA TYR A 50 -2.11 9.02 17.74
C TYR A 50 -1.36 10.06 18.60
N ARG A 51 -1.66 11.35 18.47
CA ARG A 51 -1.11 12.38 19.37
C ARG A 51 -1.54 12.17 20.80
N ARG A 52 -2.81 11.90 21.07
CA ARG A 52 -3.29 11.61 22.43
C ARG A 52 -2.54 10.43 23.06
N ALA A 53 -2.36 9.33 22.32
CA ALA A 53 -1.60 8.17 22.81
C ALA A 53 -0.11 8.49 23.01
N LEU A 54 0.52 9.17 22.05
CA LEU A 54 1.94 9.52 22.10
C LEU A 54 2.25 10.52 23.21
N ASP A 55 1.45 11.58 23.35
CA ASP A 55 1.62 12.63 24.35
C ASP A 55 1.45 12.09 25.77
N ALA A 56 0.50 11.16 25.96
CA ALA A 56 0.32 10.43 27.23
C ALA A 56 1.58 9.62 27.60
N VAL A 57 2.14 8.87 26.64
CA VAL A 57 3.39 8.12 26.84
C VAL A 57 4.57 9.06 27.17
N LEU A 58 4.74 10.14 26.41
CA LEU A 58 5.82 11.12 26.62
C LEU A 58 5.71 11.87 27.96
N ALA A 59 4.50 12.04 28.47
CA ALA A 59 4.24 12.62 29.79
C ALA A 59 4.47 11.62 30.94
N GLY A 60 4.81 10.36 30.66
CA GLY A 60 4.98 9.31 31.67
C GLY A 60 3.67 8.77 32.24
N ALA A 61 2.55 8.99 31.54
CA ALA A 61 1.22 8.55 31.93
C ALA A 61 0.52 7.86 30.73
N PRO A 62 1.00 6.67 30.30
CA PRO A 62 0.43 5.95 29.17
C PRO A 62 -1.06 5.64 29.39
N LEU A 63 -1.82 5.63 28.30
CA LEU A 63 -3.26 5.35 28.33
C LEU A 63 -3.55 3.91 28.75
N GLY A 64 -4.61 3.71 29.51
CA GLY A 64 -5.10 2.37 29.83
C GLY A 64 -5.83 1.71 28.65
N GLU A 65 -6.09 0.40 28.76
CA GLU A 65 -6.77 -0.41 27.73
C GLU A 65 -8.11 0.21 27.28
N ALA A 66 -8.96 0.60 28.24
CA ALA A 66 -10.25 1.22 27.93
C ALA A 66 -10.14 2.56 27.17
N GLU A 67 -9.06 3.32 27.39
CA GLU A 67 -8.82 4.56 26.67
C GLU A 67 -8.29 4.31 25.26
N LEU A 68 -7.45 3.29 25.08
CA LEU A 68 -6.97 2.83 23.78
C LEU A 68 -8.12 2.27 22.94
N ASP A 69 -9.01 1.47 23.53
CA ASP A 69 -10.24 0.99 22.88
C ASP A 69 -11.14 2.14 22.43
N ALA A 70 -11.23 3.19 23.26
CA ALA A 70 -11.97 4.39 22.89
C ALA A 70 -11.34 5.13 21.70
N LEU A 71 -10.00 5.18 21.64
CA LEU A 71 -9.29 5.74 20.48
C LEU A 71 -9.47 4.90 19.23
N GLU A 72 -9.37 3.57 19.32
CA GLU A 72 -9.65 2.68 18.20
C GLU A 72 -11.09 2.84 17.70
N ALA A 73 -12.07 2.92 18.61
CA ALA A 73 -13.46 3.19 18.24
C ALA A 73 -13.62 4.56 17.55
N GLN A 74 -12.89 5.59 17.99
CA GLN A 74 -12.86 6.88 17.30
C GLN A 74 -12.29 6.78 15.88
N LEU A 75 -11.21 6.01 15.69
CA LEU A 75 -10.62 5.76 14.38
C LEU A 75 -11.57 5.00 13.46
N ALA A 76 -12.29 4.00 13.99
CA ALA A 76 -13.29 3.22 13.25
C ALA A 76 -14.48 4.07 12.76
N ARG A 77 -14.79 5.21 13.39
CA ARG A 77 -15.84 6.15 12.91
C ARG A 77 -15.45 6.92 11.65
N SER A 78 -14.16 6.92 11.29
CA SER A 78 -13.66 7.41 10.01
C SER A 78 -13.62 6.25 8.98
N PHE A 79 -12.73 6.33 7.99
CA PHE A 79 -12.56 5.26 7.02
C PHE A 79 -11.68 4.14 7.59
N SER A 80 -12.17 2.91 7.66
CA SER A 80 -11.33 1.71 7.84
C SER A 80 -11.88 0.51 7.08
N ARG A 81 -11.04 -0.46 6.73
CA ARG A 81 -11.43 -1.78 6.17
C ARG A 81 -11.40 -2.87 7.24
N GLY A 82 -11.68 -2.49 8.49
CA GLY A 82 -11.31 -3.27 9.68
C GLY A 82 -9.85 -3.07 10.05
N PHE A 83 -9.48 -3.37 11.29
CA PHE A 83 -8.13 -3.21 11.80
C PHE A 83 -7.38 -4.53 11.94
N THR A 84 -6.06 -4.42 11.90
CA THR A 84 -5.10 -5.50 12.13
C THR A 84 -3.80 -4.89 12.66
N ASP A 85 -3.12 -5.58 13.54
CA ASP A 85 -1.73 -5.33 13.92
C ASP A 85 -0.75 -5.72 12.81
N GLY A 86 -1.23 -6.33 11.72
CA GLY A 86 -0.40 -6.81 10.62
C GLY A 86 0.71 -7.70 11.16
N TYR A 87 1.96 -7.41 10.79
CA TYR A 87 3.10 -8.22 11.21
C TYR A 87 3.79 -7.72 12.49
N LEU A 88 3.20 -6.75 13.21
CA LEU A 88 3.88 -6.05 14.30
C LEU A 88 4.29 -6.97 15.45
N LEU A 89 3.41 -7.86 15.87
CA LEU A 89 3.67 -8.83 16.96
C LEU A 89 4.42 -10.09 16.48
N GLY A 90 4.79 -10.12 15.21
CA GLY A 90 5.48 -11.23 14.58
C GLY A 90 4.60 -12.47 14.37
N GLY A 91 5.15 -13.41 13.62
CA GLY A 91 4.53 -14.70 13.37
C GLY A 91 3.55 -14.71 12.20
N HIS A 92 3.40 -15.89 11.60
CA HIS A 92 2.41 -16.13 10.55
C HIS A 92 0.96 -16.15 11.08
N ALA A 93 0.74 -15.95 12.38
CA ALA A 93 -0.58 -15.87 12.99
C ALA A 93 -1.40 -14.66 12.46
N ALA A 94 -0.72 -13.59 12.05
CA ALA A 94 -1.34 -12.46 11.35
C ALA A 94 -1.31 -12.59 9.82
N THR A 95 -0.91 -13.75 9.29
CA THR A 95 -1.09 -14.09 7.86
C THR A 95 -2.43 -14.77 7.65
N GLY A 96 -2.95 -14.64 6.43
CA GLY A 96 -4.12 -15.38 5.98
C GLY A 96 -5.44 -14.61 6.04
N ALA A 97 -6.55 -15.34 6.13
CA ALA A 97 -7.88 -14.77 5.95
C ALA A 97 -8.21 -13.65 6.96
N GLY A 98 -7.65 -13.70 8.17
CA GLY A 98 -7.81 -12.66 9.20
C GLY A 98 -7.19 -11.30 8.82
N LEU A 99 -6.13 -11.31 8.01
CA LEU A 99 -5.51 -10.09 7.47
C LEU A 99 -6.37 -9.47 6.36
N MET A 100 -7.26 -10.25 5.74
CA MET A 100 -8.06 -9.80 4.61
C MET A 100 -9.43 -9.26 5.06
N SER A 101 -9.83 -8.18 4.41
CA SER A 101 -11.16 -7.60 4.45
C SER A 101 -12.04 -8.26 3.38
N VAL A 102 -12.32 -9.56 3.58
CA VAL A 102 -13.00 -10.40 2.58
C VAL A 102 -14.38 -9.85 2.22
N GLU A 103 -15.11 -9.36 3.22
CA GLU A 103 -16.48 -8.87 3.05
C GLU A 103 -16.55 -7.58 2.23
N ARG A 104 -15.60 -6.65 2.42
CA ARG A 104 -15.72 -5.29 1.89
C ARG A 104 -14.36 -4.58 1.72
N ALA A 105 -14.07 -4.13 0.50
CA ALA A 105 -12.89 -3.32 0.18
C ALA A 105 -13.05 -1.80 0.45
N ILE A 106 -14.13 -1.40 1.10
CA ILE A 106 -14.48 0.01 1.39
C ILE A 106 -14.75 0.18 2.90
N ASN A 107 -15.07 1.40 3.32
CA ASN A 107 -15.27 1.73 4.73
C ASN A 107 -16.22 0.74 5.45
N GLN A 108 -15.77 0.14 6.53
CA GLN A 108 -16.57 -0.70 7.42
C GLN A 108 -17.22 0.10 8.55
N GLY A 109 -16.68 1.25 8.94
CA GLY A 109 -17.23 2.04 10.03
C GLY A 109 -17.16 1.34 11.40
N LEU A 110 -17.74 1.97 12.41
CA LEU A 110 -17.87 1.42 13.76
C LEU A 110 -19.25 0.81 13.94
N GLU A 111 -19.35 -0.45 14.33
CA GLU A 111 -20.63 -1.04 14.76
C GLU A 111 -21.09 -0.38 16.08
N VAL A 112 -22.32 0.14 16.08
CA VAL A 112 -22.89 0.91 17.20
C VAL A 112 -24.20 0.34 17.72
N GLY A 113 -24.72 -0.73 17.12
CA GLY A 113 -25.95 -1.37 17.56
C GLY A 113 -26.56 -2.29 16.52
N CYS A 114 -27.78 -2.74 16.77
CA CYS A 114 -28.52 -3.63 15.88
C CYS A 114 -30.00 -3.23 15.76
N VAL A 115 -30.60 -3.58 14.63
CA VAL A 115 -32.05 -3.45 14.44
C VAL A 115 -32.74 -4.44 15.37
N ASP A 116 -33.50 -3.92 16.32
CA ASP A 116 -34.31 -4.70 17.25
C ASP A 116 -35.63 -5.13 16.60
N GLU A 117 -36.31 -4.19 15.92
CA GLU A 117 -37.61 -4.45 15.30
C GLU A 117 -37.79 -3.63 14.01
N SER A 118 -38.22 -4.28 12.93
CA SER A 118 -38.56 -3.62 11.66
C SER A 118 -39.84 -2.78 11.80
N GLY A 119 -39.89 -1.59 11.19
CA GLY A 119 -41.07 -0.72 11.19
C GLY A 119 -41.47 -0.21 9.80
N PHE A 120 -42.56 0.56 9.74
CA PHE A 120 -42.97 1.26 8.52
C PHE A 120 -42.07 2.50 8.31
N GLU A 121 -41.40 2.61 7.16
CA GLU A 121 -40.44 3.68 6.82
C GLU A 121 -39.26 3.86 7.81
N GLY A 122 -38.90 2.80 8.53
CA GLY A 122 -37.78 2.82 9.46
C GLY A 122 -37.65 1.52 10.25
N ALA A 123 -36.84 1.56 11.30
CA ALA A 123 -36.71 0.44 12.23
C ALA A 123 -36.33 0.94 13.63
N TRP A 124 -36.74 0.19 14.65
CA TRP A 124 -36.25 0.37 16.00
C TRP A 124 -34.85 -0.23 16.10
N VAL A 125 -33.89 0.59 16.49
CA VAL A 125 -32.49 0.22 16.67
C VAL A 125 -32.15 0.31 18.14
N ARG A 126 -31.54 -0.75 18.68
CA ARG A 126 -30.90 -0.73 19.99
C ARG A 126 -29.43 -0.39 19.80
N PHE A 127 -28.96 0.65 20.50
CA PHE A 127 -27.59 1.11 20.40
C PHE A 127 -26.76 0.57 21.56
N ASP A 128 -25.57 0.07 21.25
CA ASP A 128 -24.60 -0.44 22.23
C ASP A 128 -23.48 0.59 22.49
N ARG A 129 -23.46 1.68 21.72
CA ARG A 129 -22.49 2.78 21.82
C ARG A 129 -23.18 4.12 21.64
N ASP A 130 -22.58 5.16 22.21
CA ASP A 130 -23.03 6.55 22.00
C ASP A 130 -22.90 6.94 20.52
N VAL A 131 -23.90 7.64 20.00
CA VAL A 131 -23.95 8.14 18.62
C VAL A 131 -24.40 9.60 18.65
N ALA A 132 -23.69 10.46 17.91
CA ALA A 132 -24.04 11.88 17.85
C ALA A 132 -25.09 12.16 16.78
N ALA A 133 -25.88 13.21 16.99
CA ALA A 133 -26.74 13.76 15.96
C ALA A 133 -25.93 14.09 14.70
N GLY A 134 -26.45 13.71 13.53
CA GLY A 134 -25.80 13.90 12.24
C GLY A 134 -24.80 12.81 11.82
N ASP A 135 -24.39 11.91 12.73
CA ASP A 135 -23.58 10.75 12.33
C ASP A 135 -24.31 9.91 11.28
N MET A 136 -23.61 9.47 10.23
CA MET A 136 -24.22 8.67 9.17
C MET A 136 -24.22 7.19 9.56
N LEU A 137 -25.43 6.64 9.69
CA LEU A 137 -25.71 5.26 10.04
C LEU A 137 -25.92 4.42 8.77
N GLU A 138 -25.10 3.39 8.58
CA GLU A 138 -25.32 2.34 7.57
C GLU A 138 -25.96 1.12 8.25
N ILE A 139 -27.18 0.75 7.83
CA ILE A 139 -27.90 -0.41 8.39
C ILE A 139 -27.69 -1.62 7.49
N ARG A 140 -26.84 -2.54 7.94
CA ARG A 140 -26.41 -3.72 7.20
C ARG A 140 -27.31 -4.91 7.49
N SER A 141 -28.24 -5.18 6.57
CA SER A 141 -28.99 -6.43 6.57
C SER A 141 -28.15 -7.54 5.95
N THR A 142 -27.89 -8.58 6.74
CA THR A 142 -27.35 -9.85 6.27
C THR A 142 -28.49 -10.63 5.62
N PRO A 143 -28.46 -10.87 4.30
CA PRO A 143 -29.50 -11.63 3.64
C PRO A 143 -29.43 -13.08 4.12
N GLY A 144 -30.58 -13.70 4.40
CA GLY A 144 -30.65 -15.12 4.72
C GLY A 144 -30.14 -16.00 3.57
N THR A 145 -29.93 -17.28 3.85
CA THR A 145 -29.38 -18.28 2.90
C THR A 145 -30.19 -18.41 1.61
N ASP A 146 -31.48 -18.07 1.65
CA ASP A 146 -32.43 -18.12 0.53
C ASP A 146 -32.60 -16.76 -0.19
N ALA A 147 -31.78 -15.76 0.15
CA ALA A 147 -31.92 -14.43 -0.44
C ALA A 147 -31.53 -14.44 -1.94
N PRO A 148 -32.37 -13.87 -2.83
CA PRO A 148 -32.11 -13.84 -4.26
C PRO A 148 -30.83 -13.05 -4.62
N ALA A 149 -30.20 -13.38 -5.75
CA ALA A 149 -28.88 -12.83 -6.14
C ALA A 149 -28.83 -11.30 -6.34
N ASP A 150 -29.99 -10.63 -6.28
CA ASP A 150 -30.22 -9.20 -6.45
C ASP A 150 -30.28 -8.42 -5.13
N VAL A 151 -29.91 -9.03 -3.98
CA VAL A 151 -29.76 -8.32 -2.70
C VAL A 151 -29.13 -6.94 -2.92
N PRO A 152 -29.71 -5.86 -2.35
CA PRO A 152 -29.21 -4.52 -2.58
C PRO A 152 -27.72 -4.41 -2.28
N LYS A 153 -26.94 -4.11 -3.31
CA LYS A 153 -25.48 -3.86 -3.24
C LYS A 153 -25.11 -2.62 -2.40
N ARG A 154 -26.12 -1.90 -1.87
CA ARG A 154 -26.00 -0.69 -1.05
C ARG A 154 -27.05 -0.73 0.04
N TRP A 155 -26.59 -0.67 1.27
CA TRP A 155 -27.40 -0.57 2.46
C TRP A 155 -27.90 0.86 2.64
N PRO A 156 -29.04 1.09 3.31
CA PRO A 156 -29.47 2.45 3.61
C PRO A 156 -28.42 3.14 4.49
N ILE A 157 -28.03 4.34 4.07
CA ILE A 157 -27.16 5.24 4.83
C ILE A 157 -28.02 6.46 5.18
N VAL A 158 -28.24 6.70 6.47
CA VAL A 158 -29.15 7.73 6.98
C VAL A 158 -28.49 8.51 8.11
N PRO A 159 -28.71 9.83 8.24
CA PRO A 159 -28.19 10.58 9.38
C PRO A 159 -28.93 10.19 10.66
N CYS A 160 -28.22 10.12 11.78
CA CYS A 160 -28.83 9.99 13.11
C CYS A 160 -29.52 11.32 13.46
N ALA A 161 -30.77 11.25 13.90
CA ALA A 161 -31.59 12.45 14.07
C ALA A 161 -31.32 13.22 15.37
N ALA A 162 -30.76 12.55 16.38
CA ALA A 162 -30.48 13.09 17.70
C ALA A 162 -29.28 12.36 18.31
N ASP A 163 -28.75 12.89 19.40
CA ASP A 163 -27.78 12.18 20.22
C ASP A 163 -28.45 10.96 20.87
N VAL A 164 -27.75 9.83 20.85
CA VAL A 164 -28.22 8.55 21.38
C VAL A 164 -27.16 7.98 22.32
N ARG A 165 -27.57 7.53 23.49
CA ARG A 165 -26.69 6.87 24.46
C ARG A 165 -26.67 5.36 24.30
N ALA A 166 -25.56 4.73 24.67
CA ALA A 166 -25.49 3.28 24.79
C ALA A 166 -26.63 2.75 25.69
N GLY A 167 -27.30 1.69 25.24
CA GLY A 167 -28.48 1.09 25.87
C GLY A 167 -29.82 1.65 25.39
N GLU A 168 -29.85 2.79 24.68
CA GLU A 168 -31.09 3.38 24.21
C GLU A 168 -31.65 2.66 22.96
N ARG A 169 -32.98 2.73 22.83
CA ARG A 169 -33.74 2.22 21.70
C ARG A 169 -34.38 3.39 20.97
N VAL A 170 -34.01 3.60 19.70
CA VAL A 170 -34.45 4.75 18.91
C VAL A 170 -35.00 4.31 17.56
N PHE A 171 -36.06 4.97 17.09
CA PHE A 171 -36.60 4.73 15.76
C PHE A 171 -35.78 5.48 14.70
N VAL A 172 -35.09 4.73 13.85
CA VAL A 172 -34.27 5.25 12.76
C VAL A 172 -35.07 5.20 11.46
N ARG A 173 -35.37 6.37 10.89
CA ARG A 173 -36.08 6.47 9.60
C ARG A 173 -35.19 6.01 8.46
N CYS A 174 -35.66 5.05 7.68
CA CYS A 174 -34.99 4.61 6.45
C CYS A 174 -36.02 4.18 5.40
N LYS A 175 -35.87 4.68 4.17
CA LYS A 175 -36.81 4.41 3.06
C LYS A 175 -36.81 2.95 2.60
N ARG A 176 -35.82 2.16 3.01
CA ARG A 176 -35.68 0.75 2.63
C ARG A 176 -36.02 -0.11 3.83
N LYS A 177 -36.70 -1.23 3.56
CA LYS A 177 -36.95 -2.26 4.58
C LYS A 177 -35.61 -2.83 5.03
N VAL A 178 -35.46 -2.98 6.34
CA VAL A 178 -34.33 -3.62 7.02
C VAL A 178 -34.88 -4.67 7.98
N GLU A 179 -34.20 -5.80 8.09
CA GLU A 179 -34.63 -6.92 8.91
C GLU A 179 -34.13 -6.81 10.35
N ALA A 180 -34.85 -7.37 11.31
CA ALA A 180 -34.37 -7.52 12.68
C ALA A 180 -33.04 -8.29 12.71
N GLY A 181 -32.14 -7.89 13.61
CA GLY A 181 -30.76 -8.39 13.67
C GLY A 181 -29.79 -7.75 12.70
N SER A 182 -30.23 -6.83 11.82
CA SER A 182 -29.31 -6.07 10.95
C SER A 182 -28.35 -5.21 11.78
N ALA A 183 -27.05 -5.28 11.50
CA ALA A 183 -26.04 -4.52 12.22
C ALA A 183 -26.02 -3.04 11.77
N VAL A 184 -25.90 -2.10 12.71
CA VAL A 184 -25.92 -0.66 12.46
C VAL A 184 -24.54 -0.08 12.71
N HIS A 185 -24.01 0.63 11.71
CA HIS A 185 -22.64 1.16 11.75
C HIS A 185 -22.61 2.66 11.57
N VAL A 186 -21.78 3.37 12.34
CA VAL A 186 -21.38 4.75 12.01
C VAL A 186 -20.28 4.69 10.95
N VAL A 187 -20.59 5.16 9.75
CA VAL A 187 -19.66 5.17 8.60
C VAL A 187 -19.07 6.55 8.29
N ARG A 188 -19.59 7.59 8.96
CA ARG A 188 -19.10 8.96 8.88
C ARG A 188 -19.58 9.73 10.10
N SER A 189 -18.65 10.31 10.87
CA SER A 189 -19.02 11.12 12.02
C SER A 189 -19.18 12.59 11.68
N ALA A 190 -20.33 13.19 12.03
CA ALA A 190 -20.57 14.61 11.82
C ALA A 190 -19.69 15.48 12.73
N GLY A 191 -19.57 15.09 14.01
CA GLY A 191 -18.74 15.81 14.98
C GLY A 191 -17.26 15.88 14.54
N VAL A 192 -16.69 14.76 14.12
CA VAL A 192 -15.29 14.71 13.64
C VAL A 192 -15.07 15.63 12.43
N ILE A 193 -16.05 15.71 11.52
CA ILE A 193 -15.96 16.60 10.34
C ILE A 193 -15.96 18.06 10.75
N GLU A 194 -16.85 18.42 11.68
CA GLU A 194 -16.95 19.78 12.19
C GLU A 194 -15.68 20.18 12.94
N GLU A 195 -15.18 19.32 13.83
CA GLU A 195 -13.91 19.52 14.54
C GLU A 195 -12.73 19.65 13.58
N ALA A 196 -12.64 18.79 12.56
CA ALA A 196 -11.61 18.87 11.54
C ALA A 196 -11.70 20.17 10.73
N ARG A 197 -12.91 20.62 10.40
CA ARG A 197 -13.14 21.88 9.69
C ARG A 197 -12.66 23.07 10.54
N THR A 198 -13.03 23.11 11.82
CA THR A 198 -12.58 24.15 12.75
C THR A 198 -11.06 24.15 12.92
N ALA A 199 -10.44 22.98 13.04
CA ALA A 199 -8.99 22.85 13.16
C ALA A 199 -8.26 23.34 11.89
N VAL A 200 -8.73 22.95 10.71
CA VAL A 200 -8.15 23.41 9.43
C VAL A 200 -8.28 24.91 9.27
N GLU A 201 -9.41 25.50 9.66
CA GLU A 201 -9.58 26.95 9.62
C GLU A 201 -8.60 27.67 10.54
N SER A 202 -8.43 27.18 11.78
CA SER A 202 -7.44 27.72 12.71
C SER A 202 -6.01 27.62 12.17
N MET A 203 -5.67 26.50 11.53
CA MET A 203 -4.33 26.29 10.95
C MET A 203 -4.06 27.24 9.78
N ARG A 204 -5.08 27.60 8.99
CA ARG A 204 -4.94 28.59 7.91
C ARG A 204 -4.67 29.99 8.44
N VAL A 205 -5.38 30.40 9.49
CA VAL A 205 -5.14 31.69 10.14
C VAL A 205 -3.72 31.74 10.72
N GLU A 206 -3.24 30.64 11.31
CA GLU A 206 -1.87 30.53 11.79
C GLU A 206 -0.84 30.56 10.65
N GLU A 207 -1.08 29.83 9.56
CA GLU A 207 -0.25 29.84 8.36
C GLU A 207 -0.12 31.26 7.79
N GLU A 208 -1.24 31.98 7.63
CA GLU A 208 -1.25 33.38 7.18
C GLU A 208 -0.39 34.27 8.08
N ARG A 209 -0.57 34.17 9.40
CA ARG A 209 0.24 34.92 10.37
C ARG A 209 1.73 34.59 10.30
N LEU A 210 2.09 33.31 10.13
CA LEU A 210 3.49 32.89 9.99
C LEU A 210 4.08 33.40 8.68
N CYS A 211 3.31 33.39 7.59
CA CYS A 211 3.71 33.92 6.29
C CYS A 211 3.91 35.44 6.32
N GLU A 212 3.06 36.18 7.04
CA GLU A 212 3.24 37.61 7.28
C GLU A 212 4.57 37.91 8.01
N GLY A 213 4.99 37.04 8.93
CA GLY A 213 6.28 37.13 9.62
C GLY A 213 7.49 36.72 8.78
N LEU A 214 7.28 35.91 7.75
CA LEU A 214 8.30 35.43 6.80
C LEU A 214 8.36 36.26 5.51
N ALA A 215 7.51 37.28 5.38
CA ALA A 215 7.64 38.28 4.32
C ALA A 215 9.03 38.91 4.44
N TRP A 216 9.92 38.53 3.53
CA TRP A 216 11.27 39.05 3.43
C TRP A 216 11.19 40.58 3.36
N ARG A 217 11.55 41.24 4.47
CA ARG A 217 11.67 42.69 4.50
C ARG A 217 12.98 43.02 3.82
N ASP A 218 12.89 43.50 2.59
CA ASP A 218 14.01 44.14 1.93
C ASP A 218 14.40 45.36 2.79
N GLU A 219 15.54 45.31 3.48
CA GLU A 219 15.96 46.38 4.40
C GLU A 219 16.29 47.70 3.67
N GLU A 220 16.24 47.76 2.33
CA GLU A 220 16.57 48.95 1.56
C GLU A 220 15.40 49.75 0.97
N SER A 221 14.14 49.30 1.07
CA SER A 221 13.01 50.07 0.50
C SER A 221 11.83 50.24 1.46
N GLY A 222 11.92 51.25 2.32
CA GLY A 222 10.85 51.62 3.26
C GLY A 222 9.56 52.16 2.60
N ARG A 223 8.81 51.34 1.85
CA ARG A 223 7.46 51.66 1.38
C ARG A 223 6.52 50.43 1.38
N PRO A 224 5.28 50.56 1.87
CA PRO A 224 4.26 49.52 1.70
C PRO A 224 3.65 49.60 0.30
N HIS A 225 3.48 48.47 -0.39
CA HIS A 225 2.80 48.45 -1.68
C HIS A 225 1.28 48.47 -1.50
N GLY A 226 0.66 49.58 -1.88
CA GLY A 226 -0.75 49.71 -2.21
C GLY A 226 -0.99 49.58 -3.73
N ASP A 227 -2.22 49.20 -4.06
CA ASP A 227 -2.78 48.92 -5.37
C ASP A 227 -2.44 49.90 -6.51
N GLY A 228 -2.33 49.37 -7.73
CA GLY A 228 -2.65 50.11 -8.96
C GLY A 228 -1.58 50.15 -10.06
N PRO A 229 -1.97 50.40 -11.33
CA PRO A 229 -1.64 49.46 -12.41
C PRO A 229 -0.80 50.04 -13.57
N HIS A 230 -0.32 49.11 -14.41
CA HIS A 230 0.17 49.25 -15.79
C HIS A 230 1.63 49.68 -16.09
N SER A 231 2.26 48.75 -16.83
CA SER A 231 3.24 48.91 -17.92
C SER A 231 4.71 49.18 -17.56
N GLY A 232 5.58 48.40 -18.21
CA GLY A 232 6.99 48.74 -18.42
C GLY A 232 7.97 47.76 -17.79
N ASP A 233 8.50 46.88 -18.64
CA ASP A 233 9.68 46.01 -18.50
C ASP A 233 10.65 46.29 -17.34
N VAL A 234 10.92 45.26 -16.54
CA VAL A 234 12.12 45.11 -15.71
C VAL A 234 12.71 43.71 -15.94
N PRO A 235 14.01 43.57 -16.23
CA PRO A 235 14.62 42.31 -16.64
C PRO A 235 14.78 41.35 -15.44
N ARG A 236 14.28 40.12 -15.58
CA ARG A 236 14.53 39.04 -14.62
C ARG A 236 15.91 38.44 -14.87
N SER A 237 16.84 38.64 -13.94
CA SER A 237 18.06 37.84 -13.82
C SER A 237 17.81 36.64 -12.91
N GLY A 238 18.42 35.50 -13.25
CA GLY A 238 18.63 34.37 -12.33
C GLY A 238 17.68 33.20 -12.50
N ASP A 239 17.99 32.33 -13.46
CA ASP A 239 17.41 31.00 -13.64
C ASP A 239 17.56 30.13 -12.38
N VAL A 240 16.45 29.93 -11.67
CA VAL A 240 16.20 28.72 -10.90
C VAL A 240 14.96 28.09 -11.52
N PRO A 241 15.02 26.88 -12.11
CA PRO A 241 13.85 26.23 -12.66
C PRO A 241 12.88 25.86 -11.53
N ARG A 242 11.93 26.75 -11.23
CA ARG A 242 10.71 26.37 -10.53
C ARG A 242 9.94 25.48 -11.49
N HIS A 243 9.94 24.17 -11.22
CA HIS A 243 9.07 23.23 -11.92
C HIS A 243 7.62 23.71 -11.80
N ALA A 244 7.13 24.34 -12.87
CA ALA A 244 5.73 24.68 -13.01
C ALA A 244 4.96 23.36 -13.07
N HIS A 245 4.21 23.06 -12.01
CA HIS A 245 3.12 22.11 -12.09
C HIS A 245 2.11 22.66 -13.09
N ALA A 246 2.26 22.29 -14.35
CA ALA A 246 1.24 22.46 -15.36
C ALA A 246 0.00 21.72 -14.85
N ARG A 247 -1.00 22.49 -14.37
CA ARG A 247 -2.37 22.03 -14.19
C ARG A 247 -2.91 21.59 -15.56
N ARG A 248 -2.59 20.37 -15.98
CA ARG A 248 -3.35 19.69 -17.02
C ARG A 248 -4.73 19.43 -16.42
N LYS A 249 -5.75 20.14 -16.93
CA LYS A 249 -7.13 19.68 -16.85
C LYS A 249 -7.16 18.32 -17.55
N SER A 250 -7.17 17.23 -16.78
CA SER A 250 -7.41 15.90 -17.31
C SER A 250 -8.87 15.80 -17.71
N SER A 251 -9.13 15.95 -19.01
CA SER A 251 -10.34 15.40 -19.62
C SER A 251 -10.40 13.90 -19.31
N PRO A 252 -11.55 13.35 -18.86
CA PRO A 252 -11.67 11.94 -18.52
C PRO A 252 -11.87 11.10 -19.79
N THR A 253 -10.85 11.03 -20.63
CA THR A 253 -10.78 10.11 -21.77
C THR A 253 -9.33 9.71 -22.02
N ARG A 254 -8.78 8.90 -21.13
CA ARG A 254 -7.79 7.90 -21.50
C ARG A 254 -8.45 6.55 -21.28
N GLU A 255 -9.06 6.04 -22.35
CA GLU A 255 -9.23 4.61 -22.50
C GLU A 255 -7.84 4.00 -22.34
N SER A 256 -7.62 3.32 -21.21
CA SER A 256 -6.52 2.39 -21.11
C SER A 256 -6.87 1.26 -22.08
N SER A 257 -6.25 1.24 -23.25
CA SER A 257 -6.22 0.06 -24.11
C SER A 257 -5.39 -1.01 -23.39
N LEU A 258 -5.96 -1.59 -22.34
CA LEU A 258 -5.49 -2.76 -21.59
C LEU A 258 -6.12 -4.02 -22.21
N SER A 259 -6.07 -4.12 -23.53
CA SER A 259 -6.41 -5.35 -24.23
C SER A 259 -5.10 -6.07 -24.56
N MET A 260 -4.84 -7.19 -23.87
CA MET A 260 -3.90 -8.16 -24.41
C MET A 260 -4.49 -8.72 -25.71
N SER A 261 -3.66 -8.81 -26.75
CA SER A 261 -3.96 -9.69 -27.89
C SER A 261 -3.91 -11.15 -27.41
N PRO A 262 -4.77 -12.05 -27.92
CA PRO A 262 -4.82 -13.45 -27.50
C PRO A 262 -3.54 -14.26 -27.78
N ASP A 263 -2.55 -13.69 -28.46
CA ASP A 263 -1.43 -14.42 -29.07
C ASP A 263 -0.09 -14.32 -28.31
N ASP A 264 -0.01 -13.68 -27.15
CA ASP A 264 1.18 -13.80 -26.25
C ASP A 264 1.12 -15.08 -25.40
N ALA A 265 0.90 -16.19 -26.10
CA ALA A 265 0.92 -17.55 -25.60
C ALA A 265 2.36 -18.12 -25.48
N SER A 266 3.39 -17.28 -25.31
CA SER A 266 4.71 -17.73 -24.88
C SER A 266 4.71 -17.92 -23.35
N GLY A 267 3.97 -18.93 -22.91
CA GLY A 267 3.82 -19.35 -21.51
C GLY A 267 5.08 -19.95 -20.87
N ASP A 268 6.26 -19.40 -21.16
CA ASP A 268 7.55 -19.97 -20.76
C ASP A 268 8.30 -19.11 -19.72
N PHE A 269 7.98 -17.81 -19.63
CA PHE A 269 8.68 -16.88 -18.74
C PHE A 269 8.38 -17.13 -17.25
N CYS A 270 7.10 -17.30 -16.90
CA CYS A 270 6.68 -17.51 -15.50
C CYS A 270 6.97 -18.93 -14.97
N ARG A 271 7.54 -19.83 -15.78
CA ARG A 271 7.92 -21.18 -15.34
C ARG A 271 9.33 -21.24 -14.74
N ARG A 272 10.11 -20.17 -14.91
CA ARG A 272 11.58 -20.21 -14.83
C ARG A 272 12.20 -19.19 -13.88
N GLU A 273 11.39 -18.52 -13.06
CA GLU A 273 11.91 -17.73 -11.95
C GLU A 273 11.70 -18.53 -10.65
N LEU A 274 12.80 -18.69 -9.92
CA LEU A 274 12.87 -18.95 -8.47
C LEU A 274 12.87 -20.41 -8.02
N THR A 275 14.07 -20.98 -8.05
CA THR A 275 14.56 -21.70 -6.87
C THR A 275 15.91 -21.10 -6.51
N LEU A 276 16.16 -20.85 -5.22
CA LEU A 276 17.50 -20.55 -4.71
C LEU A 276 18.46 -21.74 -4.94
N ASP A 277 17.90 -22.91 -5.27
CA ASP A 277 18.58 -24.18 -5.41
C ASP A 277 18.61 -24.77 -6.85
N ASP A 278 17.86 -24.23 -7.84
CA ASP A 278 18.04 -24.63 -9.26
C ASP A 278 18.51 -23.46 -10.13
N ALA A 279 19.58 -23.74 -10.88
CA ALA A 279 20.25 -22.87 -11.83
C ALA A 279 19.43 -22.57 -13.11
N ALA A 280 18.18 -22.13 -12.99
CA ALA A 280 17.34 -21.78 -14.14
C ALA A 280 17.12 -20.25 -14.21
N GLY A 281 18.09 -19.52 -14.75
CA GLY A 281 18.08 -18.06 -14.94
C GLY A 281 17.56 -17.60 -16.31
N ALA A 282 16.50 -18.18 -16.87
CA ALA A 282 16.19 -17.97 -18.30
C ALA A 282 15.82 -16.52 -18.72
N ALA A 283 15.52 -15.62 -17.78
CA ALA A 283 15.31 -14.19 -18.09
C ALA A 283 16.61 -13.40 -18.26
N PHE A 284 17.71 -13.89 -17.69
CA PHE A 284 19.01 -13.22 -17.59
C PHE A 284 20.19 -14.12 -18.06
N GLY A 285 19.86 -15.26 -18.70
CA GLY A 285 20.80 -16.24 -19.23
C GLY A 285 20.78 -17.58 -18.46
N ASP A 286 20.89 -18.69 -19.19
CA ASP A 286 20.68 -20.06 -18.71
C ASP A 286 21.61 -20.53 -17.56
N ARG A 287 22.57 -19.70 -17.11
CA ARG A 287 23.54 -20.03 -16.06
C ARG A 287 23.72 -18.92 -15.00
N VAL A 288 22.80 -17.96 -14.91
CA VAL A 288 22.83 -16.92 -13.85
C VAL A 288 21.87 -17.32 -12.73
N ILE A 289 22.34 -17.33 -11.47
CA ILE A 289 21.51 -17.64 -10.30
C ILE A 289 20.86 -16.34 -9.80
N ASP A 290 19.53 -16.23 -9.89
CA ASP A 290 18.79 -15.09 -9.33
C ASP A 290 18.63 -15.22 -7.81
N LEU A 291 19.25 -14.29 -7.08
CA LEU A 291 19.22 -14.28 -5.62
C LEU A 291 17.91 -13.72 -5.04
N GLY A 292 17.06 -13.12 -5.88
CA GLY A 292 15.79 -12.52 -5.51
C GLY A 292 15.92 -11.20 -4.74
N GLU A 293 14.83 -10.44 -4.73
CA GLU A 293 14.76 -9.09 -4.16
C GLU A 293 14.69 -9.11 -2.63
N VAL A 294 13.87 -10.02 -2.10
CA VAL A 294 13.66 -10.20 -0.66
C VAL A 294 14.75 -11.13 -0.12
N CYS A 295 15.72 -10.55 0.58
CA CYS A 295 16.81 -11.27 1.24
C CYS A 295 16.80 -10.95 2.74
N ARG A 296 16.33 -11.89 3.55
CA ARG A 296 16.37 -11.81 5.02
C ARG A 296 17.75 -12.18 5.54
N ALA A 297 18.01 -11.87 6.80
CA ALA A 297 19.19 -12.37 7.51
C ALA A 297 19.29 -13.92 7.47
N SER A 298 18.15 -14.62 7.47
CA SER A 298 18.10 -16.09 7.30
C SER A 298 18.52 -16.58 5.92
N ASP A 299 18.40 -15.73 4.90
CA ASP A 299 18.61 -16.12 3.50
C ASP A 299 20.09 -16.02 3.10
N ILE A 300 20.91 -15.39 3.95
CA ILE A 300 22.36 -15.21 3.73
C ILE A 300 23.08 -16.54 3.48
N ALA A 301 22.67 -17.62 4.17
CA ALA A 301 23.24 -18.94 3.94
C ALA A 301 22.95 -19.47 2.52
N ALA A 302 21.78 -19.18 1.95
CA ALA A 302 21.44 -19.54 0.59
C ALA A 302 22.21 -18.69 -0.44
N VAL A 303 22.37 -17.39 -0.18
CA VAL A 303 23.20 -16.51 -1.01
C VAL A 303 24.65 -16.99 -1.07
N ARG A 304 25.23 -17.40 0.08
CA ARG A 304 26.59 -17.98 0.12
C ARG A 304 26.68 -19.28 -0.70
N ARG A 305 25.70 -20.18 -0.60
CA ARG A 305 25.66 -21.40 -1.42
C ARG A 305 25.60 -21.10 -2.92
N ALA A 306 24.83 -20.09 -3.33
CA ALA A 306 24.78 -19.65 -4.73
C ALA A 306 26.13 -19.11 -5.20
N CYS A 307 26.83 -18.33 -4.37
CA CYS A 307 28.19 -17.90 -4.67
C CYS A 307 29.15 -19.10 -4.76
N ASP A 308 29.07 -20.07 -3.85
CA ASP A 308 29.90 -21.27 -3.90
C ASP A 308 29.65 -22.09 -5.18
N ALA A 309 28.41 -22.12 -5.69
CA ALA A 309 28.08 -22.77 -6.97
C ALA A 309 28.77 -22.07 -8.15
N VAL A 310 28.81 -20.73 -8.16
CA VAL A 310 29.57 -19.97 -9.16
C VAL A 310 31.07 -20.22 -9.02
N ALA A 311 31.60 -20.25 -7.79
CA ALA A 311 33.02 -20.56 -7.54
C ALA A 311 33.41 -21.98 -7.99
N ARG A 312 32.46 -22.92 -7.95
CA ARG A 312 32.60 -24.29 -8.48
C ARG A 312 32.32 -24.41 -9.98
N TRP A 313 32.07 -23.31 -10.69
CA TRP A 313 31.75 -23.26 -12.13
C TRP A 313 30.46 -23.99 -12.50
N GLU A 314 29.55 -24.16 -11.54
CA GLU A 314 28.22 -24.72 -11.76
C GLU A 314 27.31 -23.66 -12.42
N ALA A 315 27.50 -22.39 -12.07
CA ALA A 315 26.86 -21.22 -12.66
C ALA A 315 27.88 -20.18 -13.13
N ASP A 316 27.46 -19.29 -14.03
CA ASP A 316 28.32 -18.26 -14.64
C ASP A 316 28.38 -16.98 -13.80
N ALA A 317 27.32 -16.66 -13.04
CA ALA A 317 27.25 -15.53 -12.12
C ALA A 317 26.06 -15.65 -11.16
N VAL A 318 26.06 -14.80 -10.13
CA VAL A 318 24.86 -14.49 -9.33
C VAL A 318 24.25 -13.15 -9.78
N LEU A 319 22.92 -13.07 -9.86
CA LEU A 319 22.20 -11.82 -10.06
C LEU A 319 21.83 -11.21 -8.71
N CYS A 320 22.47 -10.09 -8.39
CA CYS A 320 22.25 -9.33 -7.18
C CYS A 320 21.11 -8.31 -7.37
N ARG A 321 20.22 -8.26 -6.38
CA ARG A 321 19.03 -7.41 -6.35
C ARG A 321 18.99 -6.52 -5.10
N ASN A 322 19.93 -6.67 -4.17
CA ASN A 322 20.16 -5.75 -3.06
C ASN A 322 21.66 -5.66 -2.70
N ILE A 323 22.01 -4.66 -1.89
CA ILE A 323 23.40 -4.34 -1.55
C ILE A 323 24.10 -5.40 -0.69
N GLY A 324 23.36 -6.17 0.12
CA GLY A 324 23.94 -7.26 0.92
C GLY A 324 24.37 -8.45 0.07
N GLN A 325 23.61 -8.73 -1.00
CA GLN A 325 24.02 -9.73 -2.00
C GLN A 325 25.27 -9.29 -2.77
N VAL A 326 25.36 -7.99 -3.12
CA VAL A 326 26.55 -7.42 -3.77
C VAL A 326 27.78 -7.59 -2.90
N GLU A 327 27.70 -7.25 -1.61
CA GLU A 327 28.79 -7.44 -0.66
C GLU A 327 29.26 -8.90 -0.63
N LEU A 328 28.33 -9.85 -0.53
CA LEU A 328 28.65 -11.28 -0.47
C LEU A 328 29.27 -11.82 -1.76
N ALA A 329 28.82 -11.34 -2.92
CA ALA A 329 29.41 -11.72 -4.20
C ALA A 329 30.86 -11.20 -4.34
N ILE A 330 31.11 -9.97 -3.86
CA ILE A 330 32.46 -9.38 -3.79
C ILE A 330 33.34 -10.16 -2.81
N GLU A 331 32.85 -10.47 -1.62
CA GLU A 331 33.56 -11.27 -0.61
C GLU A 331 33.96 -12.65 -1.15
N ALA A 332 33.03 -13.30 -1.87
CA ALA A 332 33.26 -14.60 -2.49
C ALA A 332 34.14 -14.54 -3.76
N ALA A 333 34.46 -13.34 -4.26
CA ALA A 333 35.21 -13.11 -5.48
C ALA A 333 34.64 -13.84 -6.71
N VAL A 334 33.31 -13.86 -6.84
CA VAL A 334 32.60 -14.51 -7.96
C VAL A 334 32.01 -13.49 -8.93
N PRO A 335 31.87 -13.82 -10.23
CA PRO A 335 31.16 -12.97 -11.16
C PRO A 335 29.72 -12.68 -10.71
N TRP A 336 29.29 -11.43 -10.83
CA TRP A 336 27.94 -11.02 -10.47
C TRP A 336 27.38 -9.94 -11.39
N GLU A 337 26.06 -9.93 -11.48
CA GLU A 337 25.26 -8.99 -12.26
C GLU A 337 24.30 -8.24 -11.35
N ALA A 338 23.77 -7.11 -11.80
CA ALA A 338 22.79 -6.33 -11.05
C ALA A 338 21.49 -6.15 -11.82
N ALA A 339 20.35 -6.25 -11.11
CA ALA A 339 19.04 -5.89 -11.63
C ALA A 339 18.24 -5.07 -10.60
N ALA A 340 17.07 -4.59 -11.01
CA ALA A 340 16.10 -4.00 -10.09
C ALA A 340 15.84 -4.94 -8.89
N PRO A 341 15.72 -4.40 -7.65
CA PRO A 341 15.55 -2.99 -7.28
C PRO A 341 16.84 -2.19 -6.99
N LEU A 342 18.03 -2.65 -7.40
CA LEU A 342 19.24 -1.80 -7.35
C LEU A 342 19.17 -0.57 -8.29
N ASN A 343 18.12 -0.49 -9.12
CA ASN A 343 17.62 0.68 -9.85
C ASN A 343 18.71 1.58 -10.46
N VAL A 344 19.18 1.20 -11.64
CA VAL A 344 20.13 2.00 -12.42
C VAL A 344 19.42 2.89 -13.43
N TRP A 345 19.21 4.16 -13.06
CA TRP A 345 18.47 5.15 -13.85
C TRP A 345 19.38 6.18 -14.54
N ASN A 346 20.69 6.10 -14.33
CA ASN A 346 21.67 7.02 -14.89
C ASN A 346 23.07 6.38 -14.92
N ALA A 347 23.98 6.96 -15.71
CA ALA A 347 25.35 6.47 -15.85
C ALA A 347 26.17 6.52 -14.54
N ARG A 348 25.84 7.43 -13.61
CA ARG A 348 26.52 7.49 -12.30
C ARG A 348 26.21 6.26 -11.45
N ALA A 349 24.97 5.79 -11.45
CA ALA A 349 24.58 4.54 -10.79
C ALA A 349 25.26 3.33 -11.44
N ALA A 350 25.35 3.29 -12.78
CA ALA A 350 26.08 2.24 -13.49
C ALA A 350 27.57 2.23 -13.13
N ARG A 351 28.21 3.41 -13.02
CA ARG A 351 29.61 3.55 -12.58
C ARG A 351 29.83 2.93 -11.21
N VAL A 352 28.95 3.22 -10.24
CA VAL A 352 29.08 2.66 -8.88
C VAL A 352 29.10 1.13 -8.93
N LEU A 353 28.21 0.50 -9.70
CA LEU A 353 28.18 -0.96 -9.79
C LEU A 353 29.40 -1.52 -10.55
N GLN A 354 29.87 -0.84 -11.58
CA GLN A 354 31.10 -1.20 -12.28
C GLN A 354 32.31 -1.15 -11.34
N ASP A 355 32.44 -0.07 -10.57
CA ASP A 355 33.57 0.12 -9.65
C ASP A 355 33.54 -0.91 -8.50
N LEU A 356 32.35 -1.43 -8.18
CA LEU A 356 32.15 -2.57 -7.28
C LEU A 356 32.39 -3.94 -7.94
N GLY A 357 32.63 -3.99 -9.25
CA GLY A 357 32.97 -5.22 -9.99
C GLY A 357 31.80 -5.93 -10.67
N ALA A 358 30.65 -5.29 -10.83
CA ALA A 358 29.55 -5.85 -11.61
C ALA A 358 29.99 -6.08 -13.06
N ARG A 359 29.73 -7.26 -13.61
CA ARG A 359 30.01 -7.53 -15.04
C ARG A 359 28.94 -6.93 -15.96
N ARG A 360 27.70 -6.83 -15.46
CA ARG A 360 26.52 -6.42 -16.21
C ARG A 360 25.48 -5.77 -15.31
N VAL A 361 24.75 -4.81 -15.86
CA VAL A 361 23.54 -4.23 -15.27
C VAL A 361 22.37 -4.42 -16.23
N TRP A 362 21.28 -4.93 -15.68
CA TRP A 362 19.98 -4.96 -16.32
C TRP A 362 19.21 -3.69 -15.98
N LEU A 363 18.96 -2.86 -16.99
CA LEU A 363 18.24 -1.60 -16.86
C LEU A 363 16.77 -1.88 -16.48
N PRO A 364 16.20 -1.11 -15.53
CA PRO A 364 14.83 -1.33 -15.04
C PRO A 364 13.79 -1.17 -16.15
N GLU A 365 12.74 -1.99 -16.14
CA GLU A 365 11.63 -1.91 -17.12
C GLU A 365 10.82 -0.61 -17.02
N GLU A 366 10.94 0.13 -15.91
CA GLU A 366 10.32 1.43 -15.72
C GLU A 366 10.95 2.53 -16.59
N LEU A 367 12.19 2.33 -17.06
CA LEU A 367 12.83 3.26 -17.98
C LEU A 367 12.17 3.18 -19.36
N SER A 368 11.83 4.34 -19.92
CA SER A 368 11.39 4.39 -21.30
C SER A 368 12.56 4.12 -22.24
N GLU A 369 12.29 3.66 -23.46
CA GLU A 369 13.34 3.40 -24.45
C GLU A 369 14.25 4.64 -24.72
N PRO A 370 13.73 5.89 -24.78
CA PRO A 370 14.57 7.09 -24.75
C PRO A 370 15.48 7.21 -23.52
N ASP A 371 14.98 6.88 -22.33
CA ASP A 371 15.76 6.95 -21.09
C ASP A 371 16.87 5.89 -21.09
N CYS A 372 16.57 4.64 -21.50
CA CYS A 372 17.59 3.60 -21.65
C CYS A 372 18.72 4.04 -22.61
N ARG A 373 18.37 4.67 -23.74
CA ARG A 373 19.36 5.25 -24.66
C ARG A 373 20.19 6.35 -24.00
N ALA A 374 19.56 7.23 -23.22
CA ALA A 374 20.25 8.32 -22.53
C ALA A 374 21.24 7.78 -21.50
N VAL A 375 20.86 6.75 -20.73
CA VAL A 375 21.77 6.07 -19.77
C VAL A 375 22.97 5.47 -20.51
N ARG A 376 22.74 4.74 -21.60
CA ARG A 376 23.81 4.14 -22.41
C ARG A 376 24.74 5.18 -23.03
N SER A 377 24.19 6.25 -23.60
CA SER A 377 24.98 7.34 -24.19
C SER A 377 25.88 7.99 -23.13
N ALA A 378 25.31 8.36 -21.99
CA ALA A 378 26.07 8.94 -20.88
C ALA A 378 27.13 7.97 -20.33
N ALA A 379 26.85 6.67 -20.31
CA ALA A 379 27.80 5.66 -19.92
C ALA A 379 29.01 5.59 -20.88
N VAL A 380 28.76 5.66 -22.18
CA VAL A 380 29.82 5.74 -23.21
C VAL A 380 30.61 7.04 -23.08
N ASP A 381 29.94 8.17 -22.91
CA ASP A 381 30.58 9.48 -22.74
C ASP A 381 31.48 9.53 -21.49
N ASP A 382 31.05 8.87 -20.41
CA ASP A 382 31.84 8.73 -19.18
C ASP A 382 32.95 7.66 -19.31
N GLY A 383 32.98 6.87 -20.39
CA GLY A 383 33.97 5.79 -20.58
C GLY A 383 33.73 4.58 -19.65
N LEU A 384 32.47 4.20 -19.45
CA LEU A 384 32.10 2.95 -18.78
C LEU A 384 32.33 1.74 -19.70
N ALA A 385 32.81 0.65 -19.12
CA ALA A 385 33.04 -0.65 -19.75
C ALA A 385 32.01 -1.71 -19.34
N ILE A 386 31.11 -1.39 -18.40
CA ILE A 386 30.06 -2.31 -17.95
C ILE A 386 28.97 -2.52 -19.00
N ASP A 387 28.52 -3.76 -19.15
CA ASP A 387 27.42 -4.10 -20.05
C ASP A 387 26.08 -3.58 -19.49
N LEU A 388 25.37 -2.77 -20.28
CA LEU A 388 24.05 -2.23 -19.94
C LEU A 388 22.97 -2.83 -20.85
N GLU A 389 22.25 -3.83 -20.37
CA GLU A 389 21.21 -4.55 -21.11
C GLU A 389 19.81 -4.18 -20.64
N ASP A 390 18.81 -4.26 -21.51
CA ASP A 390 17.42 -4.07 -21.09
C ASP A 390 16.93 -5.33 -20.39
N ALA A 391 16.29 -5.20 -19.23
CA ALA A 391 15.63 -6.33 -18.60
C ALA A 391 14.53 -6.91 -19.53
N SER A 392 14.38 -8.23 -19.49
CA SER A 392 13.34 -8.92 -20.25
C SER A 392 11.95 -8.38 -19.90
N ARG A 393 11.12 -8.00 -20.88
CA ARG A 393 9.76 -7.50 -20.61
C ARG A 393 8.95 -8.49 -19.76
N GLY A 394 8.36 -8.00 -18.67
CA GLY A 394 7.59 -8.82 -17.73
C GLY A 394 8.42 -9.52 -16.66
N SER A 395 9.74 -9.26 -16.60
CA SER A 395 10.64 -9.70 -15.52
C SER A 395 10.42 -8.94 -14.22
N THR A 396 9.90 -7.72 -14.30
CA THR A 396 9.73 -6.86 -13.14
C THR A 396 8.38 -7.13 -12.49
N PRO A 397 8.36 -7.66 -11.24
CA PRO A 397 7.12 -7.88 -10.52
C PRO A 397 6.44 -6.54 -10.21
N LEU A 398 5.13 -6.48 -10.41
CA LEU A 398 4.27 -5.37 -9.99
C LEU A 398 4.31 -5.17 -8.47
N MET A 399 4.41 -6.27 -7.72
CA MET A 399 4.47 -6.26 -6.27
C MET A 399 5.24 -7.48 -5.78
N ILE A 400 6.08 -7.25 -4.78
CA ILE A 400 6.84 -8.28 -4.08
C ILE A 400 6.38 -8.26 -2.63
N LEU A 401 6.09 -9.44 -2.08
CA LEU A 401 5.73 -9.61 -0.68
C LEU A 401 6.63 -10.66 -0.04
N GLU A 402 7.04 -10.37 1.17
CA GLU A 402 7.77 -11.29 2.05
C GLU A 402 6.96 -12.51 2.47
N HIS A 403 5.63 -12.46 2.27
CA HIS A 403 4.66 -13.43 2.77
C HIS A 403 3.82 -14.02 1.65
N CYS A 404 3.29 -15.21 1.90
CA CYS A 404 2.48 -15.96 0.95
C CYS A 404 1.06 -15.40 0.93
N VAL A 405 0.66 -14.75 -0.18
CA VAL A 405 -0.69 -14.19 -0.33
C VAL A 405 -1.77 -15.28 -0.34
N LEU A 406 -1.40 -16.52 -0.69
CA LEU A 406 -2.32 -17.66 -0.76
C LEU A 406 -2.75 -18.17 0.62
N THR A 407 -2.12 -17.69 1.70
CA THR A 407 -2.62 -17.90 3.06
C THR A 407 -4.02 -17.31 3.25
N ALA A 408 -4.42 -16.32 2.45
CA ALA A 408 -5.77 -15.75 2.46
C ALA A 408 -6.86 -16.79 2.12
N GLU A 409 -6.50 -17.89 1.45
CA GLU A 409 -7.41 -18.97 1.07
C GLU A 409 -7.64 -20.00 2.19
N GLY A 410 -6.86 -19.97 3.27
CA GLY A 410 -7.00 -20.92 4.37
C GLY A 410 -5.70 -21.20 5.13
N SER A 411 -5.80 -22.05 6.15
CA SER A 411 -4.70 -22.40 7.08
C SER A 411 -3.42 -22.81 6.37
N CYS A 412 -2.27 -22.40 6.91
CA CYS A 412 -0.93 -22.75 6.40
C CYS A 412 -0.23 -23.71 7.37
N ASP A 413 0.40 -24.77 6.85
CA ASP A 413 1.20 -25.74 7.61
C ASP A 413 2.71 -25.53 7.45
N HIS A 414 3.11 -24.51 6.68
CA HIS A 414 4.49 -24.17 6.35
C HIS A 414 5.25 -25.22 5.52
N ALA A 415 4.58 -26.24 4.99
CA ALA A 415 5.16 -27.21 4.07
C ALA A 415 5.19 -26.67 2.63
N CYS A 416 5.87 -25.53 2.42
CA CYS A 416 5.83 -24.78 1.17
C CYS A 416 6.27 -25.60 -0.05
N ALA A 417 7.32 -26.42 0.07
CA ALA A 417 7.81 -27.28 -1.02
C ALA A 417 6.72 -28.22 -1.59
N THR A 418 5.79 -28.68 -0.76
CA THR A 418 4.71 -29.61 -1.15
C THR A 418 3.33 -28.95 -1.21
N CYS A 419 3.25 -27.63 -1.02
CA CYS A 419 1.98 -26.93 -0.89
C CYS A 419 1.21 -26.89 -2.23
N PRO A 420 -0.02 -27.44 -2.31
CA PRO A 420 -0.75 -27.51 -3.58
C PRO A 420 -1.11 -26.12 -4.14
N ARG A 421 -1.38 -25.14 -3.27
CA ARG A 421 -1.64 -23.74 -3.65
C ARG A 421 -0.42 -23.11 -4.31
N ARG A 422 0.77 -23.32 -3.73
CA ARG A 422 2.05 -22.86 -4.27
C ARG A 422 2.38 -23.54 -5.59
N LEU A 423 2.32 -24.87 -5.65
CA LEU A 423 2.61 -25.65 -6.86
C LEU A 423 1.67 -25.24 -8.02
N ALA A 424 0.40 -24.93 -7.73
CA ALA A 424 -0.52 -24.37 -8.71
C ALA A 424 -0.10 -22.97 -9.17
N SER A 425 0.42 -22.14 -8.26
CA SER A 425 1.00 -20.85 -8.63
C SER A 425 2.17 -21.03 -9.59
N GLU A 426 3.13 -21.93 -9.32
CA GLU A 426 4.28 -22.18 -10.22
C GLU A 426 3.86 -22.62 -11.63
N ARG A 427 2.81 -23.46 -11.73
CA ARG A 427 2.27 -23.92 -13.02
C ARG A 427 1.56 -22.82 -13.82
N GLY A 428 1.43 -21.60 -13.30
CA GLY A 428 0.70 -20.53 -13.98
C GLY A 428 -0.80 -20.54 -13.77
N GLU A 429 -1.30 -21.41 -12.90
CA GLU A 429 -2.75 -21.62 -12.70
C GLU A 429 -3.37 -20.61 -11.73
N ARG A 430 -2.54 -19.77 -11.07
CA ARG A 430 -3.01 -18.77 -10.10
C ARG A 430 -2.89 -17.35 -10.63
N VAL A 431 -4.01 -16.64 -10.61
CA VAL A 431 -4.12 -15.22 -10.95
C VAL A 431 -4.99 -14.50 -9.94
N LEU A 432 -4.67 -13.24 -9.64
CA LEU A 432 -5.60 -12.30 -9.01
C LEU A 432 -6.41 -11.64 -10.12
N VAL A 433 -7.72 -11.56 -9.93
CA VAL A 433 -8.61 -10.87 -10.85
C VAL A 433 -9.03 -9.56 -10.21
N GLU A 434 -8.84 -8.45 -10.92
CA GLU A 434 -9.32 -7.15 -10.47
C GLU A 434 -10.85 -7.12 -10.45
N LEU A 435 -11.46 -6.92 -9.28
CA LEU A 435 -12.91 -6.94 -9.08
C LEU A 435 -13.64 -5.62 -9.33
N ASP A 436 -12.94 -4.53 -9.70
CA ASP A 436 -13.61 -3.23 -9.79
C ASP A 436 -14.64 -3.20 -10.92
N ARG A 437 -15.80 -2.59 -10.63
CA ARG A 437 -17.05 -2.69 -11.39
C ARG A 437 -17.04 -1.95 -12.73
N LYS A 438 -15.93 -1.34 -13.15
CA LYS A 438 -15.89 -0.47 -14.34
C LYS A 438 -14.82 -0.75 -15.39
N SER A 439 -13.76 -1.51 -15.16
CA SER A 439 -12.79 -1.81 -16.23
C SER A 439 -11.61 -2.64 -15.74
N SER A 440 -11.41 -3.82 -16.35
CA SER A 440 -10.15 -4.27 -16.97
C SER A 440 -10.20 -5.78 -17.26
N GLY A 441 -10.81 -6.56 -16.36
CA GLY A 441 -10.60 -8.01 -16.34
C GLY A 441 -9.12 -8.38 -16.16
N ALA A 442 -8.30 -7.45 -15.64
CA ALA A 442 -6.87 -7.62 -15.49
C ALA A 442 -6.60 -8.82 -14.61
N ARG A 443 -5.72 -9.69 -15.11
CA ARG A 443 -5.29 -10.91 -14.44
C ARG A 443 -3.83 -10.72 -14.04
N VAL A 444 -3.59 -10.58 -12.74
CA VAL A 444 -2.24 -10.47 -12.21
C VAL A 444 -1.78 -11.86 -11.84
N ARG A 445 -0.72 -12.37 -12.48
CA ARG A 445 -0.19 -13.71 -12.17
C ARG A 445 0.42 -13.71 -10.77
N VAL A 446 0.12 -14.75 -10.01
CA VAL A 446 0.68 -14.96 -8.67
C VAL A 446 1.77 -16.01 -8.76
N ARG A 447 2.91 -15.75 -8.13
CA ARG A 447 3.97 -16.71 -7.89
C ARG A 447 4.35 -16.70 -6.42
N VAL A 448 4.49 -17.88 -5.84
CA VAL A 448 4.98 -18.06 -4.47
C VAL A 448 6.15 -19.03 -4.51
N ASP A 449 7.31 -18.63 -3.98
CA ASP A 449 8.49 -19.49 -3.93
C ASP A 449 8.47 -20.46 -2.73
N GLU A 450 9.50 -21.30 -2.60
CA GLU A 450 9.59 -22.30 -1.53
C GLU A 450 9.76 -21.70 -0.14
N GLN A 451 10.17 -20.42 -0.06
CA GLN A 451 10.28 -19.65 1.17
C GLN A 451 8.97 -18.90 1.47
N GLY A 452 7.94 -19.09 0.65
CA GLY A 452 6.62 -18.47 0.81
C GLY A 452 6.59 -17.00 0.40
N ARG A 453 7.56 -16.49 -0.35
CA ARG A 453 7.59 -15.09 -0.80
C ARG A 453 6.75 -14.96 -2.07
N THR A 454 5.91 -13.94 -2.14
CA THR A 454 4.98 -13.73 -3.26
C THR A 454 5.54 -12.71 -4.24
N ARG A 455 5.41 -12.99 -5.53
CA ARG A 455 5.59 -12.02 -6.62
C ARG A 455 4.34 -11.96 -7.47
N LEU A 456 3.92 -10.74 -7.78
CA LEU A 456 2.77 -10.44 -8.61
C LEU A 456 3.26 -9.87 -9.93
N TYR A 457 2.86 -10.50 -11.05
CA TYR A 457 3.25 -10.06 -12.40
C TYR A 457 2.02 -9.61 -13.17
N ARG A 458 2.19 -8.63 -14.07
CA ARG A 458 1.11 -8.18 -14.94
C ARG A 458 0.77 -9.17 -16.04
#